data_AF-A0A2E7SHK3-F1
#
_entry.id   AF-A0A2E7SHK3-F1
#
_cell.length_a   1.000
_cell.length_b   1.000
_cell.length_c   1.000
_cell.angle_alpha   90.00
_cell.angle_beta   90.00
_cell.angle_gamma   90.00
#
_symmetry.space_group_name_H-M   'P 1'
#
loop_
_entity.id
_entity.type
_entity.pdbx_description
1 polymer ?
#
loop_
_entity_poly.entity_id
_entity_poly.type
_entity_poly.pdbx_seq_one_letter_code
_entity_poly.pdbx_strand_id
1 'polypeptide(L)'
;ESFSRLKNKGVIGAIFGSGICLGIHFGSWVWSLDNTSLTHSLLFVTAHPLVIVTGLYLMGKAINSKQAIGATIGFIGVGVTLLGVTNESDVSLIGDLAAFVGAVAIVGYWAAGRVLRGWMPLFIYAFPVTLIASILLSFSSLILEGGNIGLIPPETSVFGWSDMVWLPAIAYLAFVPGIIGHTGINGVLRWFPPIFISVSVLFEPLLGSLIGWLLGTTGVPGIYTWVGGPFLITGIILVTIGQNESEVNEL
;
A
#
# COMPACT_ATOMS: atom_id res chain seq x y z
N GLU A 1 -20.22 -25.41 -0.74
CA GLU A 1 -20.31 -24.41 -1.84
C GLU A 1 -19.16 -23.40 -1.90
N SER A 2 -18.64 -22.84 -0.80
CA SER A 2 -17.54 -21.85 -0.90
C SER A 2 -16.25 -22.42 -1.52
N PHE A 3 -15.84 -23.63 -1.13
CA PHE A 3 -14.61 -24.26 -1.67
C PHE A 3 -14.70 -24.71 -3.13
N SER A 4 -15.90 -24.91 -3.70
CA SER A 4 -16.02 -25.24 -5.13
C SER A 4 -15.70 -24.04 -6.02
N ARG A 5 -15.91 -22.81 -5.52
CA ARG A 5 -15.53 -21.57 -6.20
C ARG A 5 -14.02 -21.41 -6.36
N LEU A 6 -13.20 -22.07 -5.52
CA LEU A 6 -11.74 -22.04 -5.65
C LEU A 6 -11.23 -22.67 -6.95
N LYS A 7 -12.00 -23.60 -7.54
CA LYS A 7 -11.66 -24.23 -8.83
C LYS A 7 -12.03 -23.35 -10.03
N ASN A 8 -12.70 -22.22 -9.80
CA ASN A 8 -13.07 -21.32 -10.87
C ASN A 8 -11.83 -20.60 -11.43
N LYS A 9 -11.63 -20.67 -12.75
CA LYS A 9 -10.48 -20.05 -13.43
C LYS A 9 -10.40 -18.55 -13.20
N GLY A 10 -11.53 -17.84 -13.08
CA GLY A 10 -11.56 -16.42 -12.77
C GLY A 10 -11.11 -16.11 -11.34
N VAL A 11 -11.45 -16.97 -10.36
CA VAL A 11 -10.97 -16.82 -8.98
C VAL A 11 -9.47 -17.06 -8.90
N ILE A 12 -8.98 -18.11 -9.58
CA ILE A 12 -7.54 -18.41 -9.66
C ILE A 12 -6.81 -17.25 -10.34
N GLY A 13 -7.32 -16.77 -11.48
CA GLY A 13 -6.75 -15.63 -12.20
C GLY A 13 -6.72 -14.35 -11.36
N ALA A 14 -7.75 -14.08 -10.57
CA ALA A 14 -7.79 -12.95 -9.65
C ALA A 14 -6.76 -13.08 -8.50
N ILE A 15 -6.55 -14.28 -7.95
CA ILE A 15 -5.50 -14.53 -6.95
C ILE A 15 -4.12 -14.28 -7.57
N PHE A 16 -3.85 -14.83 -8.76
CA PHE A 16 -2.57 -14.62 -9.46
C PHE A 16 -2.33 -13.16 -9.82
N GLY A 17 -3.32 -12.49 -10.41
CA GLY A 17 -3.24 -11.06 -10.72
C GLY A 17 -3.02 -10.21 -9.48
N SER A 18 -3.69 -10.53 -8.37
CA SER A 18 -3.49 -9.88 -7.08
C SER A 18 -2.06 -10.08 -6.55
N GLY A 19 -1.47 -11.28 -6.69
CA GLY A 19 -0.09 -11.56 -6.32
C GLY A 19 0.93 -10.83 -7.17
N ILE A 20 0.70 -10.75 -8.48
CA ILE A 20 1.53 -9.96 -9.40
C ILE A 20 1.47 -8.47 -9.03
N CYS A 21 0.27 -7.93 -8.80
CA CYS A 21 0.10 -6.56 -8.35
C CYS A 21 0.84 -6.29 -7.04
N LEU A 22 0.75 -7.19 -6.06
CA LEU A 22 1.47 -7.04 -4.80
C LEU A 22 3.00 -7.08 -4.97
N GLY A 23 3.50 -7.98 -5.83
CA GLY A 23 4.93 -8.05 -6.18
C GLY A 23 5.42 -6.78 -6.88
N ILE A 24 4.67 -6.27 -7.86
CA ILE A 24 4.98 -5.00 -8.53
C ILE A 24 4.98 -3.85 -7.52
N HIS A 25 3.98 -3.79 -6.63
CA HIS A 25 3.89 -2.76 -5.61
C HIS A 25 5.15 -2.70 -4.74
N PHE A 26 5.52 -3.81 -4.11
CA PHE A 26 6.71 -3.84 -3.26
C PHE A 26 8.00 -3.62 -4.06
N GLY A 27 8.15 -4.25 -5.22
CA GLY A 27 9.37 -4.14 -6.02
C GLY A 27 9.61 -2.72 -6.52
N SER A 28 8.57 -2.08 -7.06
CA SER A 28 8.67 -0.71 -7.56
C SER A 28 8.79 0.32 -6.43
N TRP A 29 8.11 0.12 -5.30
CA TRP A 29 8.24 1.00 -4.14
C TRP A 29 9.63 0.90 -3.50
N VAL A 30 10.12 -0.30 -3.18
CA VAL A 30 11.45 -0.47 -2.59
C VAL A 30 12.52 0.09 -3.51
N TRP A 31 12.44 -0.21 -4.81
CA TRP A 31 13.37 0.36 -5.79
C TRP A 31 13.30 1.90 -5.84
N SER A 32 12.11 2.49 -5.71
CA SER A 32 11.98 3.96 -5.70
C SER A 32 12.65 4.61 -4.48
N LEU A 33 12.75 3.92 -3.33
CA LEU A 33 13.43 4.46 -2.14
C LEU A 33 14.92 4.71 -2.41
N ASP A 34 15.53 3.94 -3.31
CA ASP A 34 16.93 4.10 -3.71
C ASP A 34 17.12 5.05 -4.91
N ASN A 35 16.03 5.44 -5.58
CA ASN A 35 16.06 6.12 -6.89
C ASN A 35 15.31 7.46 -6.93
N THR A 36 14.80 7.95 -5.80
CA THR A 36 14.31 9.32 -5.62
C THR A 36 14.40 9.71 -4.14
N SER A 37 13.88 10.87 -3.77
CA SER A 37 13.83 11.30 -2.37
C SER A 37 12.84 10.47 -1.55
N LEU A 38 13.10 10.30 -0.25
CA LEU A 38 12.20 9.57 0.65
C LEU A 38 10.79 10.18 0.63
N THR A 39 10.67 11.51 0.67
CA THR A 39 9.37 12.20 0.57
C THR A 39 8.68 11.91 -0.75
N HIS A 40 9.39 12.00 -1.88
CA HIS A 40 8.80 11.75 -3.19
C HIS A 40 8.33 10.30 -3.33
N SER A 41 9.15 9.33 -2.93
CA SER A 41 8.78 7.92 -2.95
C SER A 41 7.51 7.65 -2.11
N LEU A 42 7.48 8.14 -0.87
CA LEU A 42 6.32 7.98 0.02
C LEU A 42 5.07 8.72 -0.49
N LEU A 43 5.24 9.91 -1.07
CA LEU A 43 4.13 10.68 -1.64
C LEU A 43 3.51 9.95 -2.82
N PHE A 44 4.33 9.51 -3.79
CA PHE A 44 3.81 8.91 -5.02
C PHE A 44 3.29 7.49 -4.81
N VAL A 45 3.90 6.69 -3.92
CA VAL A 45 3.36 5.36 -3.58
C VAL A 45 2.01 5.45 -2.86
N THR A 46 1.77 6.53 -2.12
CA THR A 46 0.50 6.80 -1.43
C THR A 46 -0.54 7.53 -2.29
N ALA A 47 -0.27 7.72 -3.59
CA ALA A 47 -1.22 8.32 -4.54
C ALA A 47 -2.44 7.44 -4.87
N HIS A 48 -2.60 6.29 -4.20
CA HIS A 48 -3.70 5.35 -4.38
C HIS A 48 -5.12 5.96 -4.37
N PRO A 49 -5.49 7.01 -3.60
CA PRO A 49 -6.83 7.56 -3.64
C PRO A 49 -7.12 8.26 -4.98
N LEU A 50 -6.12 8.99 -5.49
CA LEU A 50 -6.21 9.65 -6.80
C LEU A 50 -6.24 8.63 -7.94
N VAL A 51 -5.45 7.56 -7.83
CA VAL A 51 -5.49 6.45 -8.78
C VAL A 51 -6.86 5.79 -8.81
N ILE A 52 -7.49 5.55 -7.65
CA ILE A 52 -8.84 4.96 -7.58
C ILE A 52 -9.86 5.88 -8.24
N VAL A 53 -9.88 7.16 -7.88
CA VAL A 53 -10.81 8.15 -8.46
C VAL A 53 -10.62 8.24 -9.98
N THR A 54 -9.38 8.37 -10.43
CA THR A 54 -9.08 8.43 -11.87
C THR A 54 -9.48 7.15 -12.59
N GLY A 55 -9.17 5.99 -12.01
CA GLY A 55 -9.51 4.68 -12.57
C GLY A 55 -11.03 4.48 -12.69
N LEU A 56 -11.80 4.83 -11.66
CA LEU A 56 -13.26 4.78 -11.71
C LEU A 56 -13.82 5.69 -12.81
N TYR A 57 -13.26 6.89 -12.97
CA TYR A 57 -13.69 7.87 -13.97
C TYR A 57 -13.44 7.35 -15.38
N LEU A 58 -12.24 6.82 -15.64
CA LEU A 58 -11.87 6.24 -16.93
C LEU A 58 -12.70 4.99 -17.28
N MET A 59 -13.17 4.24 -16.27
CA MET A 59 -14.08 3.12 -16.45
C MET A 59 -15.55 3.54 -16.65
N GLY A 60 -15.85 4.84 -16.66
CA GLY A 60 -17.21 5.37 -16.77
C GLY A 60 -18.09 5.05 -15.55
N LYS A 61 -17.50 4.73 -14.40
CA LYS A 61 -18.23 4.51 -13.15
C LYS A 61 -18.53 5.85 -12.50
N ALA A 62 -19.74 5.97 -11.93
CA ALA A 62 -20.10 7.14 -11.16
C ALA A 62 -19.17 7.29 -9.94
N ILE A 63 -18.72 8.53 -9.69
CA ILE A 63 -17.92 8.88 -8.52
C ILE A 63 -18.65 10.00 -7.81
N ASN A 64 -18.89 9.84 -6.52
CA ASN A 64 -19.44 10.92 -5.71
C ASN A 64 -18.41 12.06 -5.65
N SER A 65 -18.82 13.29 -5.96
CA SER A 65 -17.91 14.45 -5.96
C SER A 65 -17.19 14.64 -4.62
N LYS A 66 -17.81 14.30 -3.49
CA LYS A 66 -17.17 14.33 -2.16
C LYS A 66 -16.07 13.29 -2.02
N GLN A 67 -16.20 12.13 -2.66
CA GLN A 67 -15.11 11.14 -2.68
C GLN A 67 -13.92 11.65 -3.47
N ALA A 68 -14.16 12.26 -4.65
CA ALA A 68 -13.08 12.85 -5.45
C ALA A 68 -12.39 14.01 -4.72
N ILE A 69 -13.17 14.96 -4.18
CA ILE A 69 -12.64 16.10 -3.42
C ILE A 69 -11.91 15.61 -2.16
N GLY A 70 -12.48 14.66 -1.42
CA GLY A 70 -11.87 14.09 -0.22
C GLY A 70 -10.54 13.38 -0.51
N ALA A 71 -10.47 12.61 -1.61
CA ALA A 71 -9.23 11.98 -2.06
C ALA A 71 -8.14 13.02 -2.40
N THR A 72 -8.50 14.10 -3.10
CA THR A 72 -7.57 15.19 -3.41
C THR A 72 -7.10 15.93 -2.16
N ILE A 73 -8.01 16.31 -1.27
CA ILE A 73 -7.67 16.99 -0.02
C ILE A 73 -6.78 16.11 0.86
N GLY A 74 -7.09 14.82 0.98
CA GLY A 74 -6.27 13.86 1.71
C GLY A 74 -4.86 13.74 1.13
N PHE A 75 -4.74 13.63 -0.20
CA PHE A 75 -3.45 13.56 -0.88
C PHE A 75 -2.60 14.83 -0.67
N ILE A 76 -3.22 16.01 -0.75
CA ILE A 76 -2.57 17.28 -0.39
C ILE A 76 -2.10 17.24 1.07
N GLY A 77 -2.92 16.72 1.98
CA GLY A 77 -2.57 16.55 3.38
C GLY A 77 -1.30 15.71 3.58
N VAL A 78 -1.20 14.56 2.92
CA VAL A 78 0.03 13.73 2.95
C VAL A 78 1.22 14.53 2.43
N GLY A 79 1.10 15.16 1.26
CA GLY A 79 2.15 15.98 0.69
C GLY A 79 2.64 17.05 1.65
N VAL A 80 1.73 17.76 2.32
CA VAL A 80 2.08 18.74 3.35
C VAL A 80 2.78 18.07 4.53
N THR A 81 2.29 16.95 5.06
CA THR A 81 2.93 16.29 6.21
C THR A 81 4.36 15.84 5.91
N LEU A 82 4.65 15.45 4.66
CA LEU A 82 5.97 14.98 4.25
C LEU A 82 6.99 16.11 4.08
N LEU A 83 6.57 17.37 3.94
CA LEU A 83 7.50 18.52 3.89
C LEU A 83 8.35 18.67 5.16
N GLY A 84 7.98 18.01 6.26
CA GLY A 84 8.76 17.96 7.49
C GLY A 84 9.92 16.96 7.50
N VAL A 85 10.05 16.12 6.47
CA VAL A 85 11.16 15.19 6.34
C VAL A 85 12.43 15.96 5.95
N THR A 86 13.52 15.71 6.66
CA THR A 86 14.82 16.38 6.47
C THR A 86 15.88 15.38 6.05
N ASN A 87 16.94 15.84 5.35
CA ASN A 87 18.05 15.04 4.83
C ASN A 87 17.63 14.05 3.73
N GLU A 88 17.35 14.59 2.56
CA GLU A 88 16.86 13.81 1.42
C GLU A 88 17.94 13.54 0.38
N SER A 89 17.84 12.40 -0.29
CA SER A 89 18.49 12.12 -1.56
C SER A 89 17.94 13.01 -2.67
N ASP A 90 18.65 13.06 -3.79
CA ASP A 90 18.21 13.80 -4.97
C ASP A 90 16.87 13.25 -5.52
N VAL A 91 16.02 14.18 -5.95
CA VAL A 91 14.74 13.85 -6.61
C VAL A 91 15.00 13.38 -8.03
N SER A 92 14.29 12.32 -8.44
CA SER A 92 14.43 11.76 -9.78
C SER A 92 13.10 11.25 -10.33
N LEU A 93 12.79 11.66 -11.56
CA LEU A 93 11.53 11.33 -12.23
C LEU A 93 11.33 9.82 -12.40
N ILE A 94 12.40 9.05 -12.63
CA ILE A 94 12.25 7.59 -12.80
C ILE A 94 11.89 6.91 -11.49
N GLY A 95 12.45 7.37 -10.36
CA GLY A 95 12.06 6.91 -9.03
C GLY A 95 10.62 7.30 -8.69
N ASP A 96 10.22 8.53 -9.00
CA ASP A 96 8.84 9.02 -8.80
C ASP A 96 7.83 8.19 -9.60
N LEU A 97 8.15 7.88 -10.87
CA LEU A 97 7.34 7.02 -11.72
C LEU A 97 7.26 5.59 -11.17
N ALA A 98 8.35 5.03 -10.65
CA ALA A 98 8.35 3.72 -10.03
C ALA A 98 7.46 3.68 -8.78
N ALA A 99 7.56 4.69 -7.90
CA ALA A 99 6.67 4.82 -6.74
C ALA A 99 5.20 4.91 -7.17
N PHE A 100 4.89 5.69 -8.21
CA PHE A 100 3.54 5.80 -8.75
C PHE A 100 3.04 4.48 -9.36
N VAL A 101 3.88 3.73 -10.07
CA VAL A 101 3.55 2.36 -10.52
C VAL A 101 3.19 1.47 -9.32
N GLY A 102 3.90 1.62 -8.21
CA GLY A 102 3.59 0.97 -6.95
C GLY A 102 2.19 1.31 -6.43
N ALA A 103 1.79 2.59 -6.51
CA ALA A 103 0.45 3.03 -6.15
C ALA A 103 -0.65 2.43 -7.06
N VAL A 104 -0.39 2.32 -8.37
CA VAL A 104 -1.32 1.68 -9.31
C VAL A 104 -1.48 0.20 -9.02
N ALA A 105 -0.36 -0.48 -8.74
CA ALA A 105 -0.35 -1.90 -8.46
C ALA A 105 -1.10 -2.22 -7.15
N ILE A 106 -0.92 -1.46 -6.07
CA ILE A 106 -1.66 -1.71 -4.82
C ILE A 106 -3.17 -1.51 -4.99
N VAL A 107 -3.60 -0.59 -5.85
CA VAL A 107 -5.02 -0.42 -6.18
C VAL A 107 -5.58 -1.65 -6.89
N GLY A 108 -4.84 -2.22 -7.85
CA GLY A 108 -5.22 -3.48 -8.50
C GLY A 108 -5.34 -4.65 -7.50
N TYR A 109 -4.37 -4.74 -6.59
CA TYR A 109 -4.39 -5.69 -5.47
C TYR A 109 -5.62 -5.52 -4.57
N TRP A 110 -5.93 -4.31 -4.13
CA TRP A 110 -7.12 -4.04 -3.30
C TRP A 110 -8.43 -4.26 -4.05
N ALA A 111 -8.49 -3.96 -5.35
CA ALA A 111 -9.68 -4.23 -6.16
C ALA A 111 -9.97 -5.74 -6.25
N ALA A 112 -8.95 -6.57 -6.51
CA ALA A 112 -9.07 -8.02 -6.49
C ALA A 112 -9.43 -8.53 -5.08
N GLY A 113 -8.77 -7.99 -4.05
CA GLY A 113 -9.03 -8.29 -2.65
C GLY A 113 -10.47 -7.99 -2.25
N ARG A 114 -11.04 -6.85 -2.64
CA ARG A 114 -12.43 -6.48 -2.34
C ARG A 114 -13.42 -7.54 -2.84
N VAL A 115 -13.22 -8.05 -4.05
CA VAL A 115 -14.08 -9.07 -4.65
C VAL A 115 -13.92 -10.43 -3.95
N LEU A 116 -12.68 -10.86 -3.71
CA LEU A 116 -12.40 -12.19 -3.17
C LEU A 116 -12.66 -12.28 -1.66
N ARG A 117 -12.31 -11.24 -0.89
CA ARG A 117 -12.48 -11.17 0.57
C ARG A 117 -13.94 -11.15 1.03
N GLY A 118 -14.87 -10.78 0.14
CA GLY A 118 -16.31 -10.82 0.43
C GLY A 118 -16.82 -12.20 0.84
N TRP A 119 -16.21 -13.28 0.33
CA TRP A 119 -16.64 -14.66 0.60
C TRP A 119 -15.51 -15.62 1.00
N MET A 120 -14.27 -15.34 0.58
CA MET A 120 -13.12 -16.18 0.88
C MET A 120 -12.65 -15.95 2.33
N PRO A 121 -12.11 -16.96 3.04
CA PRO A 121 -11.41 -16.73 4.31
C PRO A 121 -10.09 -15.94 4.13
N LEU A 122 -9.65 -15.21 5.16
CA LEU A 122 -8.52 -14.27 5.06
C LEU A 122 -7.23 -14.96 4.64
N PHE A 123 -6.87 -16.02 5.37
CA PHE A 123 -5.63 -16.76 5.11
C PHE A 123 -5.62 -17.42 3.72
N ILE A 124 -6.78 -17.95 3.27
CA ILE A 124 -6.91 -18.61 1.97
C ILE A 124 -6.69 -17.64 0.80
N TYR A 125 -6.95 -16.35 1.01
CA TYR A 125 -6.62 -15.30 0.05
C TYR A 125 -5.18 -14.77 0.24
N ALA A 126 -4.83 -14.36 1.45
CA ALA A 126 -3.58 -13.64 1.71
C ALA A 126 -2.34 -14.51 1.48
N PHE A 127 -2.36 -15.78 1.91
CA PHE A 127 -1.21 -16.68 1.77
C PHE A 127 -0.75 -16.86 0.31
N PRO A 128 -1.60 -17.32 -0.64
CA PRO A 128 -1.16 -17.50 -2.03
C PRO A 128 -0.78 -16.19 -2.70
N VAL A 129 -1.45 -15.08 -2.38
CA VAL A 129 -1.13 -13.77 -2.95
C VAL A 129 0.25 -13.30 -2.51
N THR A 130 0.56 -13.38 -1.21
CA THR A 130 1.89 -13.06 -0.68
C THR A 130 2.96 -14.02 -1.18
N LEU A 131 2.65 -15.32 -1.31
CA LEU A 131 3.58 -16.30 -1.86
C LEU A 131 3.96 -16.00 -3.32
N ILE A 132 2.98 -15.62 -4.14
CA ILE A 132 3.22 -15.22 -5.53
C ILE A 132 4.09 -13.96 -5.57
N ALA A 133 3.77 -12.96 -4.75
CA ALA A 133 4.59 -11.75 -4.64
C ALA A 133 6.03 -12.06 -4.21
N SER A 134 6.23 -12.91 -3.19
CA SER A 134 7.56 -13.29 -2.73
C SER A 134 8.35 -14.02 -3.81
N ILE A 135 7.73 -14.93 -4.56
CA ILE A 135 8.38 -15.63 -5.67
C ILE A 135 8.82 -14.63 -6.75
N LEU A 136 7.92 -13.71 -7.13
CA LEU A 136 8.24 -12.68 -8.13
C LEU A 136 9.39 -11.79 -7.68
N LEU A 137 9.36 -11.30 -6.44
CA LEU A 137 10.44 -10.47 -5.88
C LEU A 137 11.77 -11.23 -5.80
N SER A 138 11.75 -12.50 -5.38
CA SER A 138 12.94 -13.35 -5.41
C SER A 138 13.53 -13.48 -6.82
N PHE A 139 12.71 -13.73 -7.83
CA PHE A 139 13.17 -13.76 -9.23
C PHE A 139 13.70 -12.40 -9.71
N SER A 140 13.02 -11.31 -9.36
CA SER A 140 13.47 -9.96 -9.68
C SER A 140 14.84 -9.65 -9.07
N SER A 141 15.08 -10.00 -7.80
CA SER A 141 16.38 -9.79 -7.14
C SER A 141 17.49 -10.62 -7.80
N LEU A 142 17.23 -11.88 -8.17
CA LEU A 142 18.20 -12.71 -8.90
C LEU A 142 18.61 -12.12 -10.25
N ILE A 143 17.65 -11.53 -10.99
CA ILE A 143 17.87 -11.06 -12.36
C ILE A 143 18.39 -9.62 -12.41
N LEU A 144 17.85 -8.74 -11.57
CA LEU A 144 18.10 -7.30 -11.65
C LEU A 144 19.19 -6.82 -10.70
N GLU A 145 19.35 -7.48 -9.55
CA GLU A 145 20.30 -7.09 -8.49
C GLU A 145 21.51 -8.03 -8.41
N GLY A 146 21.56 -9.07 -9.25
CA GLY A 146 22.63 -10.06 -9.23
C GLY A 146 22.59 -10.96 -8.00
N GLY A 147 21.41 -11.15 -7.40
CA GLY A 147 21.23 -12.00 -6.23
C GLY A 147 21.58 -13.47 -6.50
N ASN A 148 21.75 -14.24 -5.43
CA ASN A 148 22.07 -15.67 -5.47
C ASN A 148 21.04 -16.52 -4.69
N ILE A 149 20.94 -17.81 -5.03
CA ILE A 149 20.01 -18.77 -4.37
C ILE A 149 20.60 -19.35 -3.07
N GLY A 150 21.84 -18.98 -2.72
CA GLY A 150 22.52 -19.46 -1.53
C GLY A 150 22.03 -18.79 -0.24
N LEU A 151 22.82 -18.97 0.81
CA LEU A 151 22.65 -18.32 2.12
C LEU A 151 23.74 -17.26 2.38
N ILE A 152 24.82 -17.27 1.61
CA ILE A 152 26.02 -16.47 1.84
C ILE A 152 26.49 -15.84 0.51
N PRO A 153 26.80 -14.54 0.47
CA PRO A 153 26.64 -13.57 1.55
C PRO A 153 25.16 -13.17 1.74
N PRO A 154 24.65 -13.07 2.98
CA PRO A 154 23.21 -12.95 3.26
C PRO A 154 22.57 -11.70 2.63
N GLU A 155 23.36 -10.65 2.39
CA GLU A 155 22.90 -9.38 1.81
C GLU A 155 22.48 -9.51 0.33
N THR A 156 23.01 -10.50 -0.39
CA THR A 156 22.70 -10.73 -1.81
C THR A 156 22.04 -12.07 -2.06
N SER A 157 21.69 -12.80 -1.00
CA SER A 157 21.11 -14.15 -1.07
C SER A 157 19.59 -14.11 -0.88
N VAL A 158 18.85 -14.81 -1.73
CA VAL A 158 17.38 -14.94 -1.64
C VAL A 158 16.93 -15.54 -0.31
N PHE A 159 17.72 -16.44 0.27
CA PHE A 159 17.46 -17.02 1.59
C PHE A 159 18.29 -16.37 2.72
N GLY A 160 18.99 -15.27 2.43
CA GLY A 160 19.83 -14.56 3.39
C GLY A 160 19.07 -13.94 4.56
N TRP A 161 17.76 -13.73 4.41
CA TRP A 161 16.86 -13.30 5.50
C TRP A 161 16.81 -14.27 6.68
N SER A 162 17.26 -15.52 6.50
CA SER A 162 17.35 -16.52 7.57
C SER A 162 18.57 -16.35 8.48
N ASP A 163 19.50 -15.46 8.12
CA ASP A 163 20.65 -15.11 8.96
C ASP A 163 20.20 -14.45 10.28
N MET A 164 20.85 -14.83 11.38
CA MET A 164 20.49 -14.36 12.72
C MET A 164 20.60 -12.84 12.90
N VAL A 165 21.47 -12.17 12.13
CA VAL A 165 21.61 -10.71 12.16
C VAL A 165 20.33 -10.03 11.66
N TRP A 166 19.68 -10.59 10.63
CA TRP A 166 18.49 -10.02 10.00
C TRP A 166 17.19 -10.48 10.64
N LEU A 167 17.16 -11.67 11.27
CA LEU A 167 15.95 -12.26 11.84
C LEU A 167 15.10 -11.31 12.69
N PRO A 168 15.64 -10.46 13.60
CA PRO A 168 14.83 -9.52 14.37
C PRO A 168 14.09 -8.49 13.49
N ALA A 169 14.79 -7.90 12.52
CA ALA A 169 14.21 -6.92 11.60
C ALA A 169 13.17 -7.58 10.67
N ILE A 170 13.47 -8.77 10.15
CA ILE A 170 12.55 -9.54 9.30
C ILE A 170 11.32 -9.98 10.09
N ALA A 171 11.49 -10.44 11.34
CA ALA A 171 10.36 -10.78 12.20
C ALA A 171 9.49 -9.56 12.47
N TYR A 172 10.09 -8.40 12.77
CA TYR A 172 9.34 -7.15 12.89
C TYR A 172 8.54 -6.84 11.63
N LEU A 173 9.17 -6.83 10.45
CA LEU A 173 8.50 -6.57 9.17
C LEU A 173 7.40 -7.59 8.86
N ALA A 174 7.62 -8.87 9.14
CA ALA A 174 6.66 -9.93 8.88
C ALA A 174 5.43 -9.82 9.79
N PHE A 175 5.62 -9.63 11.10
CA PHE A 175 4.50 -9.61 12.05
C PHE A 175 3.78 -8.25 12.09
N VAL A 176 4.51 -7.13 12.06
CA VAL A 176 3.92 -5.80 12.25
C VAL A 176 3.37 -5.25 10.92
N PRO A 177 4.14 -4.70 9.97
CA PRO A 177 3.56 -4.21 8.73
C PRO A 177 3.02 -5.32 7.83
N GLY A 178 3.57 -6.54 7.87
CA GLY A 178 3.09 -7.67 7.05
C GLY A 178 1.75 -8.25 7.50
N ILE A 179 1.71 -8.86 8.69
CA ILE A 179 0.50 -9.51 9.21
C ILE A 179 -0.49 -8.46 9.77
N ILE A 180 -0.07 -7.59 10.69
CA ILE A 180 -1.00 -6.63 11.29
C ILE A 180 -1.41 -5.56 10.25
N GLY A 181 -0.46 -5.02 9.50
CA GLY A 181 -0.70 -4.01 8.46
C GLY A 181 -1.41 -4.58 7.23
N HIS A 182 -0.67 -5.16 6.28
CA HIS A 182 -1.20 -5.60 4.99
C HIS A 182 -2.29 -6.67 5.11
N THR A 183 -2.09 -7.68 5.97
CA THR A 183 -3.12 -8.72 6.15
C THR A 183 -4.32 -8.17 6.93
N GLY A 184 -4.13 -7.19 7.81
CA GLY A 184 -5.21 -6.40 8.40
C GLY A 184 -6.03 -5.64 7.36
N ILE A 185 -5.38 -4.96 6.42
CA ILE A 185 -6.02 -4.29 5.27
C ILE A 185 -6.85 -5.30 4.45
N ASN A 186 -6.29 -6.48 4.16
CA ASN A 186 -7.04 -7.58 3.53
C ASN A 186 -8.24 -8.03 4.37
N GLY A 187 -8.10 -8.03 5.69
CA GLY A 187 -9.20 -8.30 6.62
C GLY A 187 -10.35 -7.34 6.37
N VAL A 188 -10.07 -6.04 6.42
CA VAL A 188 -11.08 -4.98 6.35
C VAL A 188 -11.68 -4.79 4.95
N LEU A 189 -11.00 -5.21 3.88
CA LEU A 189 -11.52 -5.24 2.50
C LEU A 189 -12.82 -6.06 2.36
N ARG A 190 -13.13 -6.94 3.32
CA ARG A 190 -14.43 -7.64 3.37
C ARG A 190 -15.59 -6.67 3.62
N TRP A 191 -15.38 -5.61 4.40
CA TRP A 191 -16.45 -4.69 4.81
C TRP A 191 -16.34 -3.34 4.13
N PHE A 192 -15.12 -2.82 3.95
CA PHE A 192 -14.91 -1.48 3.42
C PHE A 192 -14.48 -1.51 1.94
N PRO A 193 -14.92 -0.52 1.14
CA PRO A 193 -14.47 -0.37 -0.24
C PRO A 193 -13.02 0.15 -0.30
N PRO A 194 -12.29 -0.12 -1.40
CA PRO A 194 -10.91 0.33 -1.56
C PRO A 194 -10.69 1.83 -1.38
N ILE A 195 -11.62 2.68 -1.81
CA ILE A 195 -11.48 4.15 -1.68
C ILE A 195 -11.44 4.60 -0.21
N PHE A 196 -12.24 3.97 0.65
CA PHE A 196 -12.27 4.27 2.09
C PHE A 196 -10.96 3.84 2.77
N ILE A 197 -10.48 2.64 2.45
CA ILE A 197 -9.20 2.12 2.95
C ILE A 197 -8.06 3.03 2.49
N SER A 198 -8.07 3.40 1.20
CA SER A 198 -7.07 4.23 0.57
C SER A 198 -6.86 5.56 1.28
N VAL A 199 -7.94 6.30 1.61
CA VAL A 199 -7.80 7.55 2.36
C VAL A 199 -7.49 7.34 3.84
N SER A 200 -7.86 6.20 4.42
CA SER A 200 -7.52 5.87 5.81
C SER A 200 -6.03 5.61 5.98
N VAL A 201 -5.40 4.94 5.02
CA VAL A 201 -3.95 4.66 5.01
C VAL A 201 -3.12 5.94 4.93
N LEU A 202 -3.65 7.03 4.36
CA LEU A 202 -2.96 8.33 4.34
C LEU A 202 -2.64 8.91 5.74
N PHE A 203 -3.22 8.35 6.80
CA PHE A 203 -2.87 8.72 8.18
C PHE A 203 -1.53 8.16 8.64
N GLU A 204 -0.90 7.24 7.90
CA GLU A 204 0.37 6.62 8.29
C GLU A 204 1.46 7.62 8.65
N PRO A 205 1.74 8.70 7.90
CA PRO A 205 2.77 9.68 8.30
C PRO A 205 2.43 10.39 9.62
N LEU A 206 1.15 10.69 9.86
CA LEU A 206 0.68 11.32 11.08
C LEU A 206 0.83 10.38 12.29
N LEU A 207 0.38 9.13 12.14
CA LEU A 207 0.49 8.11 13.19
C LEU A 207 1.96 7.72 13.44
N GLY A 208 2.76 7.59 12.39
CA GLY A 208 4.19 7.30 12.47
C GLY A 208 4.94 8.38 13.23
N SER A 209 4.66 9.66 12.94
CA SER A 209 5.25 10.80 13.67
C SER A 209 4.86 10.79 15.15
N LEU A 210 3.60 10.46 15.46
CA LEU A 210 3.12 10.37 16.84
C LEU A 210 3.76 9.19 17.58
N ILE A 211 3.82 8.02 16.96
CA ILE A 211 4.45 6.82 17.55
C ILE A 211 5.95 7.08 17.77
N GLY A 212 6.65 7.67 16.80
CA GLY A 212 8.06 8.00 16.93
C GLY A 212 8.33 8.95 18.09
N TRP A 213 7.47 9.96 18.28
CA TRP A 213 7.56 10.86 19.42
C TRP A 213 7.28 10.15 20.75
N LEU A 214 6.25 9.31 20.83
CA LEU A 214 5.90 8.55 22.04
C LEU A 214 6.98 7.55 22.44
N LEU A 215 7.69 6.97 21.47
CA LEU A 215 8.81 6.06 21.70
C LEU A 215 10.14 6.80 21.93
N GLY A 216 10.15 8.13 21.83
CA GLY A 216 11.37 8.94 21.97
C GLY A 216 12.38 8.77 20.85
N THR A 217 11.97 8.22 19.69
CA THR A 217 12.84 8.04 18.51
C THR A 217 12.86 9.29 17.62
N THR A 218 11.85 10.15 17.73
CA THR A 218 11.78 11.43 17.00
C THR A 218 11.37 12.58 17.92
N GLY A 219 11.64 13.81 17.49
CA GLY A 219 11.12 15.01 18.15
C GLY A 219 9.60 15.15 18.04
N VAL A 220 9.06 16.20 18.65
CA VAL A 220 7.64 16.57 18.53
C VAL A 220 7.28 16.74 17.04
N PRO A 221 6.10 16.27 16.58
CA PRO A 221 5.65 16.48 15.21
C PRO A 221 5.78 17.95 14.78
N GLY A 222 6.44 18.16 13.63
CA GLY A 222 6.75 19.49 13.12
C GLY A 222 5.53 20.24 12.61
N ILE A 223 5.71 21.53 12.27
CA ILE A 223 4.62 22.41 11.79
C ILE A 223 3.85 21.81 10.60
N TYR A 224 4.56 21.15 9.70
CA TYR A 224 3.99 20.50 8.52
C TYR A 224 3.05 19.35 8.88
N THR A 225 3.33 18.57 9.93
CA THR A 225 2.41 17.55 10.44
C THR A 225 1.14 18.16 11.00
N TRP A 226 1.26 19.28 11.74
CA TRP A 226 0.11 20.02 12.28
C TRP A 226 -0.76 20.67 11.22
N VAL A 227 -0.17 21.12 10.11
CA VAL A 227 -0.92 21.70 8.98
C VAL A 227 -1.53 20.59 8.13
N GLY A 228 -0.80 19.53 7.81
CA GLY A 228 -1.28 18.44 6.96
C GLY A 228 -2.32 17.55 7.63
N GLY A 229 -2.24 17.35 8.96
CA GLY A 229 -3.20 16.55 9.73
C GLY A 229 -4.67 16.94 9.53
N PRO A 230 -5.05 18.23 9.64
CA PRO A 230 -6.39 18.71 9.30
C PRO A 230 -6.85 18.39 7.87
N PHE A 231 -5.95 18.46 6.87
CA PHE A 231 -6.30 18.06 5.50
C PHE A 231 -6.59 16.55 5.42
N LEU A 232 -5.77 15.71 6.07
CA LEU A 232 -6.01 14.27 6.15
C LEU A 232 -7.38 13.94 6.78
N ILE A 233 -7.69 14.56 7.91
CA ILE A 233 -8.97 14.41 8.62
C ILE A 233 -10.15 14.88 7.76
N THR A 234 -10.00 16.01 7.06
CA THR A 234 -11.05 16.52 6.17
C THR A 234 -11.26 15.57 4.98
N GLY A 235 -10.19 15.05 4.40
CA GLY A 235 -10.23 14.10 3.29
C GLY A 235 -11.00 12.83 3.62
N ILE A 236 -10.68 12.19 4.76
CA ILE A 236 -11.36 10.96 5.20
C ILE A 236 -12.84 11.21 5.51
N ILE A 237 -13.18 12.33 6.15
CA ILE A 237 -14.57 12.70 6.46
C ILE A 237 -15.37 12.83 5.16
N LEU A 238 -14.83 13.55 4.16
CA LEU A 238 -15.51 13.76 2.88
C LEU A 238 -15.70 12.46 2.10
N VAL A 239 -14.70 11.58 2.06
CA VAL A 239 -14.84 10.25 1.43
C VAL A 239 -15.89 9.41 2.15
N THR A 240 -15.91 9.43 3.48
CA THR A 240 -16.88 8.69 4.30
C THR A 240 -18.30 9.17 4.03
N ILE A 241 -18.52 10.49 4.01
CA ILE A 241 -19.83 11.07 3.69
C ILE A 241 -20.25 10.70 2.26
N GLY A 242 -19.34 10.83 1.28
CA GLY A 242 -19.62 10.49 -0.10
C GLY A 242 -19.89 9.00 -0.34
N GLN A 243 -19.30 8.12 0.48
CA GLN A 243 -19.59 6.69 0.47
C GLN A 243 -21.01 6.40 0.96
N ASN A 244 -21.39 6.97 2.11
CA ASN A 244 -22.74 6.78 2.66
C ASN A 244 -23.84 7.27 1.70
N GLU A 245 -23.62 8.40 1.02
CA GLU A 245 -24.56 8.90 0.02
C GLU A 245 -24.71 7.97 -1.19
N SER A 246 -23.60 7.37 -1.63
CA SER A 246 -23.62 6.41 -2.73
C SER A 246 -24.40 5.15 -2.36
N GLU A 247 -24.22 4.65 -1.13
CA GLU A 247 -24.96 3.48 -0.62
C GLU A 247 -26.46 3.76 -0.47
N VAL A 248 -26.85 4.95 0.00
CA VAL A 248 -28.27 5.34 0.10
C VAL A 248 -28.93 5.43 -1.28
N ASN A 249 -28.21 5.88 -2.31
CA ASN A 249 -28.75 6.02 -3.66
C ASN A 249 -28.87 4.67 -4.41
N GLU A 250 -28.22 3.61 -3.94
CA GLU A 250 -28.31 2.26 -4.51
C GLU A 250 -29.46 1.41 -3.92
N LEU A 251 -30.07 1.85 -2.81
CA LEU A 251 -31.20 1.20 -2.12
C LEU A 251 -32.55 1.68 -2.64
#